data_AF-A0A3L6FXZ0-F1
#
_entry.id   AF-A0A3L6FXZ0-F1
#
_cell.length_a   1.000
_cell.length_b   1.000
_cell.length_c   1.000
_cell.angle_alpha   90.00
_cell.angle_beta   90.00
_cell.angle_gamma   90.00
#
_symmetry.space_group_name_H-M   'P 1'
#
loop_
_entity.id
_entity.type
_entity.pdbx_description
1 polymer ?
#
loop_
_entity_poly.entity_id
_entity_poly.type
_entity_poly.pdbx_seq_one_letter_code
_entity_poly.pdbx_strand_id
1 'polypeptide(L)'
;MVDIHHQAKTINIAQEDLETSQRSDATSLATAQTEFFSKLAKKVAGILSNPAELSTQRCKQAPAATPHHSRRNARVGVEFDKQELYLRSTKMAMKALKVIGEAEGVTQQAKEDYTEVFSENLPMAHVEALATLFGWTVPEELKMGLSSAVVSAC
;
A
#
# COMPACT_ATOMS: atom_id res chain seq x y z
N MET A 1 -26.64 57.40 48.22
CA MET A 1 -27.99 56.90 47.88
C MET A 1 -27.90 56.42 46.43
N VAL A 2 -27.49 55.16 46.25
CA VAL A 2 -28.25 54.08 45.55
C VAL A 2 -28.72 54.58 44.18
N ASP A 3 -28.16 54.18 43.04
CA ASP A 3 -28.33 52.86 42.43
C ASP A 3 -27.36 52.69 41.24
N ILE A 4 -26.39 51.78 41.33
CA ILE A 4 -25.64 51.28 40.15
C ILE A 4 -25.76 49.74 40.04
N HIS A 5 -26.51 49.09 40.94
CA HIS A 5 -26.57 47.63 41.01
C HIS A 5 -27.78 46.97 40.33
N HIS A 6 -28.64 47.72 39.61
CA HIS A 6 -29.87 47.17 39.04
C HIS A 6 -29.83 46.83 37.54
N GLN A 7 -28.76 47.12 36.80
CA GLN A 7 -28.77 46.92 35.34
C GLN A 7 -28.08 45.65 34.82
N ALA A 8 -27.52 44.81 35.70
CA ALA A 8 -26.88 43.55 35.29
C ALA A 8 -27.76 42.30 35.51
N LYS A 9 -29.00 42.46 36.02
CA LYS A 9 -29.89 41.35 36.37
C LYS A 9 -31.19 41.36 35.56
N THR A 10 -31.10 41.56 34.26
CA THR A 10 -32.24 41.35 33.35
C THR A 10 -31.84 40.68 32.03
N ILE A 11 -30.54 40.50 31.76
CA ILE A 11 -30.09 39.87 30.51
C ILE A 11 -30.02 38.33 30.64
N ASN A 12 -29.90 37.78 31.86
CA ASN A 12 -29.75 36.34 32.10
C ASN A 12 -31.07 35.58 32.32
N ILE A 13 -32.23 36.10 31.89
CA ILE A 13 -33.52 35.39 32.01
C ILE A 13 -34.05 34.92 30.63
N ALA A 14 -33.45 35.35 29.52
CA ALA A 14 -33.92 34.99 28.18
C ALA A 14 -32.96 34.04 27.42
N GLN A 15 -32.14 33.25 28.13
CA GLN A 15 -31.13 32.37 27.50
C GLN A 15 -31.28 30.87 27.84
N GLU A 16 -32.37 30.43 28.49
CA GLU A 16 -32.61 29.00 28.76
C GLU A 16 -33.68 28.33 27.87
N ASP A 17 -34.38 29.07 27.00
CA ASP A 17 -35.48 28.50 26.20
C ASP A 17 -35.06 28.03 24.79
N LEU A 18 -33.78 28.14 24.40
CA LEU A 18 -33.32 27.74 23.06
C LEU A 18 -32.28 26.60 23.02
N GLU A 19 -31.90 26.01 24.16
CA GLU A 19 -31.06 24.79 24.17
C GLU A 19 -31.81 23.51 24.54
N THR A 20 -33.04 23.61 25.04
CA THR A 20 -33.84 22.43 25.43
C THR A 20 -34.44 21.70 24.21
N SER A 21 -34.59 22.38 23.06
CA SER A 21 -35.13 21.75 21.84
C SER A 21 -34.08 21.02 20.99
N GLN A 22 -32.80 21.36 21.09
CA GLN A 22 -31.76 20.70 20.27
C GLN A 22 -31.19 19.44 20.92
N ARG A 23 -31.30 19.30 22.24
CA ARG A 23 -30.84 18.09 22.96
C ARG A 23 -31.82 16.92 22.81
N SER A 24 -33.11 17.19 22.63
CA SER A 24 -34.14 16.16 22.36
C SER A 24 -34.03 15.54 20.96
N ASP A 25 -33.61 16.32 19.98
CA ASP A 25 -33.44 15.83 18.60
C ASP A 25 -32.17 14.98 18.46
N ALA A 26 -31.12 15.31 19.21
CA ALA A 26 -29.90 14.50 19.25
C ALA A 26 -30.12 13.16 19.98
N THR A 27 -30.89 13.13 21.08
CA THR A 27 -31.23 11.87 21.76
C THR A 27 -32.24 11.04 20.97
N SER A 28 -33.21 11.66 20.27
CA SER A 28 -34.16 10.94 19.42
C SER A 28 -33.46 10.32 18.20
N LEU A 29 -32.52 11.05 17.56
CA LEU A 29 -31.70 10.54 16.47
C LEU A 29 -30.77 9.40 16.93
N ALA A 30 -30.12 9.54 18.08
CA ALA A 30 -29.27 8.49 18.64
C ALA A 30 -30.09 7.22 18.95
N THR A 31 -31.29 7.38 19.50
CA THR A 31 -32.20 6.25 19.79
C THR A 31 -32.65 5.58 18.48
N ALA A 32 -33.07 6.36 17.49
CA ALA A 32 -33.45 5.86 16.17
C ALA A 32 -32.30 5.11 15.45
N GLN A 33 -31.07 5.59 15.57
CA GLN A 33 -29.88 4.91 15.06
C GLN A 33 -29.64 3.58 15.77
N THR A 34 -29.74 3.53 17.10
CA THR A 34 -29.57 2.27 17.86
C THR A 34 -30.65 1.24 17.51
N GLU A 35 -31.90 1.68 17.30
CA GLU A 35 -33.00 0.83 16.84
C GLU A 35 -32.81 0.35 15.40
N PHE A 36 -32.20 1.18 14.54
CA PHE A 36 -31.86 0.79 13.17
C PHE A 36 -30.76 -0.28 13.17
N PHE A 37 -29.67 -0.07 13.92
CA PHE A 37 -28.58 -1.04 14.01
C PHE A 37 -29.00 -2.35 14.69
N SER A 38 -29.92 -2.31 15.68
CA SER A 38 -30.43 -3.53 16.31
C SER A 38 -31.26 -4.39 15.35
N LYS A 39 -31.95 -3.78 14.37
CA LYS A 39 -32.66 -4.51 13.29
C LYS A 39 -31.70 -5.15 12.30
N LEU A 40 -30.52 -4.55 12.07
CA LEU A 40 -29.49 -5.09 11.18
C LEU A 40 -28.60 -6.14 11.85
N ALA A 41 -28.33 -5.99 13.14
CA ALA A 41 -27.43 -6.84 13.89
C ALA A 41 -28.10 -8.17 14.28
N LYS A 42 -27.72 -9.26 13.61
CA LYS A 42 -28.00 -10.61 14.10
C LYS A 42 -26.98 -10.99 15.17
N LYS A 43 -27.42 -11.60 16.28
CA LYS A 43 -26.53 -12.06 17.35
C LYS A 43 -25.56 -13.11 16.79
N VAL A 44 -24.27 -12.78 16.80
CA VAL A 44 -23.18 -13.59 16.18
C VAL A 44 -23.16 -15.04 16.70
N ALA A 45 -23.62 -15.26 17.93
CA ALA A 45 -23.77 -16.59 18.53
C ALA A 45 -24.73 -17.55 17.76
N GLY A 46 -25.57 -17.03 16.86
CA GLY A 46 -26.42 -17.84 15.97
C GLY A 46 -25.97 -17.87 14.51
N ILE A 47 -24.91 -17.15 14.14
CA ILE A 47 -24.37 -17.10 12.77
C ILE A 47 -23.22 -18.11 12.62
N LEU A 48 -22.41 -18.25 13.66
CA LEU A 48 -21.31 -19.19 13.71
C LEU A 48 -21.54 -20.10 14.92
N SER A 49 -21.52 -21.41 14.69
CA SER A 49 -21.42 -22.38 15.77
C SER A 49 -20.23 -22.00 16.64
N ASN A 50 -20.42 -21.93 17.96
CA ASN A 50 -19.31 -21.75 18.89
C ASN A 50 -18.28 -22.85 18.58
N PRO A 51 -17.05 -22.52 18.14
CA PRO A 51 -16.10 -23.55 17.75
C PRO A 51 -15.88 -24.45 18.97
N ALA A 52 -16.12 -25.75 18.80
CA ALA A 52 -15.88 -26.72 19.85
C ALA A 52 -14.44 -26.55 20.34
N GLU A 53 -14.27 -26.44 21.65
CA GLU A 53 -12.94 -26.41 22.26
C GLU A 53 -12.19 -27.65 21.77
N LEU A 54 -11.21 -27.45 20.89
CA LEU A 54 -10.37 -28.52 20.38
C LEU A 54 -9.64 -29.08 21.59
N SER A 55 -10.11 -30.21 22.12
CA SER A 55 -9.39 -30.90 23.18
C SER A 55 -8.01 -31.18 22.63
N THR A 56 -7.00 -30.61 23.27
CA THR A 56 -5.61 -30.69 22.81
C THR A 56 -5.17 -32.14 22.92
N GLN A 57 -5.39 -32.91 21.86
CA GLN A 57 -4.89 -34.27 21.75
C GLN A 57 -3.36 -34.18 21.70
N ARG A 58 -2.75 -34.34 22.87
CA ARG A 58 -1.31 -34.29 23.08
C ARG A 58 -0.68 -35.45 22.34
N CYS A 59 -0.27 -35.21 21.10
CA CYS A 59 0.54 -36.15 20.32
C CYS A 59 1.84 -36.40 21.08
N LYS A 60 2.12 -37.67 21.41
CA LYS A 60 3.36 -38.07 22.09
C LYS A 60 4.53 -37.78 21.14
N GLN A 61 5.32 -36.76 21.45
CA GLN A 61 6.46 -36.34 20.62
C GLN A 61 7.60 -37.38 20.68
N ALA A 62 8.15 -37.71 19.52
CA ALA A 62 9.42 -38.43 19.36
C ALA A 62 10.61 -37.62 19.93
N PRO A 63 11.76 -38.24 20.28
CA PRO A 63 12.89 -37.54 20.90
C PRO A 63 13.35 -36.35 20.06
N ALA A 64 13.59 -35.23 20.76
CA ALA A 64 13.72 -33.89 20.23
C ALA A 64 14.89 -33.73 19.23
N ALA A 65 14.59 -33.91 17.94
CA ALA A 65 15.27 -33.09 16.94
C ALA A 65 14.82 -31.64 17.17
N THR A 66 15.79 -30.72 17.30
CA THR A 66 15.49 -29.28 17.39
C THR A 66 14.52 -28.93 16.27
N PRO A 67 13.39 -28.28 16.55
CA PRO A 67 12.45 -27.93 15.51
C PRO A 67 13.23 -27.13 14.46
N HIS A 68 13.20 -27.61 13.22
CA HIS A 68 13.78 -26.89 12.10
C HIS A 68 12.87 -25.68 11.86
N HIS A 69 12.98 -24.67 12.71
CA HIS A 69 12.18 -23.47 12.64
C HIS A 69 12.49 -22.82 11.29
N SER A 70 11.48 -22.67 10.44
CA SER A 70 11.64 -21.98 9.18
C SER A 70 12.22 -20.58 9.47
N ARG A 71 13.29 -20.19 8.75
CA ARG A 71 14.00 -18.91 8.96
C ARG A 71 13.05 -17.70 9.00
N ARG A 72 11.92 -17.78 8.28
CA ARG A 72 10.87 -16.75 8.25
C ARG A 72 10.30 -16.44 9.65
N ASN A 73 10.16 -17.44 10.50
CA ASN A 73 9.63 -17.27 11.87
C ASN A 73 10.71 -16.79 12.84
N ALA A 74 11.98 -17.12 12.57
CA ALA A 74 13.12 -16.71 13.39
C ALA A 74 13.51 -15.23 13.19
N ARG A 75 12.86 -14.51 12.25
CA ARG A 75 13.22 -13.12 11.87
C ARG A 75 14.73 -12.95 11.66
N VAL A 76 15.40 -14.01 11.21
CA VAL A 76 16.82 -13.96 10.87
C VAL A 76 16.87 -13.20 9.55
N GLY A 77 17.03 -11.89 9.64
CA GLY A 77 17.32 -11.03 8.51
C GLY A 77 18.58 -11.55 7.84
N VAL A 78 18.44 -12.02 6.60
CA VAL A 78 19.58 -11.93 5.70
C VAL A 78 19.55 -10.50 5.23
N GLU A 79 20.39 -9.68 5.85
CA GLU A 79 20.77 -8.40 5.28
C GLU A 79 21.53 -8.73 3.99
N PHE A 80 20.78 -8.97 2.92
CA PHE A 80 21.39 -9.08 1.60
C PHE A 80 21.96 -7.71 1.29
N ASP A 81 23.23 -7.68 0.93
CA ASP A 81 23.81 -6.45 0.42
C ASP A 81 23.00 -6.05 -0.83
N LYS A 82 22.56 -4.79 -0.88
CA LYS A 82 21.85 -4.24 -2.04
C LYS A 82 22.70 -4.39 -3.30
N GLN A 83 24.02 -4.34 -3.16
CA GLN A 83 24.94 -4.59 -4.26
C GLN A 83 24.86 -6.04 -4.75
N GLU A 84 24.82 -7.01 -3.84
CA GLU A 84 24.66 -8.43 -4.17
C GLU A 84 23.32 -8.70 -4.88
N LEU A 85 22.24 -8.08 -4.38
CA LEU A 85 20.93 -8.18 -5.03
C LEU A 85 20.95 -7.59 -6.44
N TYR A 86 21.55 -6.41 -6.61
CA TYR A 86 21.69 -5.75 -7.91
C TYR A 86 22.50 -6.60 -8.90
N LEU A 87 23.63 -7.15 -8.45
CA LEU A 87 24.48 -8.05 -9.26
C LEU A 87 23.73 -9.31 -9.67
N ARG A 88 22.92 -9.87 -8.76
CA ARG A 88 22.09 -11.04 -9.07
C ARG A 88 21.00 -10.72 -10.09
N SER A 89 20.29 -9.61 -9.91
CA SER A 89 19.24 -9.21 -10.86
C SER A 89 19.78 -8.89 -12.24
N THR A 90 20.93 -8.20 -12.31
CA THR A 90 21.59 -7.88 -13.58
C THR A 90 22.07 -9.14 -14.29
N LYS A 91 22.72 -10.07 -13.57
CA LYS A 91 23.10 -11.38 -14.14
C LYS A 91 21.90 -12.15 -14.68
N MET A 92 20.77 -12.16 -13.98
CA MET A 92 19.55 -12.82 -14.45
C MET A 92 18.96 -12.16 -15.70
N ALA A 93 18.93 -10.83 -15.74
CA ALA A 93 18.46 -10.09 -16.91
C ALA A 93 19.34 -10.38 -18.15
N MET A 94 20.66 -10.30 -18.00
CA MET A 94 21.60 -10.57 -19.11
C MET A 94 21.54 -12.02 -19.57
N LYS A 95 21.35 -12.97 -18.65
CA LYS A 95 21.10 -14.39 -19.00
C LYS A 95 19.79 -14.57 -19.78
N ALA A 96 18.72 -13.88 -19.36
CA ALA A 96 17.43 -13.95 -20.04
C ALA A 96 17.49 -13.40 -21.48
N LEU A 97 18.30 -12.35 -21.69
CA LEU A 97 18.59 -11.78 -23.00
C LEU A 97 19.63 -12.57 -23.80
N LYS A 98 20.12 -13.70 -23.26
CA LYS A 98 21.16 -14.55 -23.87
C LYS A 98 22.46 -13.82 -24.17
N VAL A 99 22.74 -12.73 -23.45
CA VAL A 99 24.00 -11.97 -23.53
C VAL A 99 25.13 -12.70 -22.81
N ILE A 100 24.81 -13.45 -21.75
CA ILE A 100 25.79 -14.20 -20.93
C ILE A 100 25.38 -15.67 -20.83
N GLY A 101 26.38 -16.58 -20.85
CA GLY A 101 26.18 -18.01 -20.60
C GLY A 101 25.79 -18.36 -19.15
N GLU A 102 25.42 -19.63 -18.90
CA GLU A 102 24.90 -20.03 -17.58
C GLU A 102 25.93 -19.93 -16.44
N ALA A 103 27.20 -20.18 -16.77
CA ALA A 103 28.32 -20.20 -15.83
C ALA A 103 29.12 -18.90 -15.79
N GLU A 104 28.87 -17.99 -16.73
CA GLU A 104 29.66 -16.77 -16.89
C GLU A 104 29.24 -15.66 -15.91
N GLY A 105 30.20 -14.80 -15.58
CA GLY A 105 30.01 -13.61 -14.76
C GLY A 105 29.62 -12.40 -15.60
N VAL A 106 29.19 -11.32 -14.94
CA VAL A 106 28.94 -10.02 -15.61
C VAL A 106 30.29 -9.39 -15.97
N THR A 107 30.79 -9.69 -17.16
CA THR A 107 32.02 -9.10 -17.72
C THR A 107 31.73 -7.71 -18.30
N GLN A 108 32.78 -6.93 -18.54
CA GLN A 108 32.63 -5.61 -19.16
C GLN A 108 32.09 -5.73 -20.60
N GLN A 109 32.59 -6.69 -21.37
CA GLN A 109 32.07 -6.99 -22.71
C GLN A 109 30.56 -7.27 -22.70
N ALA A 110 30.11 -8.10 -21.76
CA ALA A 110 28.69 -8.42 -21.66
C ALA A 110 27.82 -7.19 -21.39
N LYS A 111 28.35 -6.15 -20.71
CA LYS A 111 27.60 -4.90 -20.51
C LYS A 111 27.46 -4.13 -21.82
N GLU A 112 28.49 -4.12 -22.65
CA GLU A 112 28.48 -3.47 -23.96
C GLU A 112 27.49 -4.19 -24.89
N ASP A 113 27.54 -5.52 -24.95
CA ASP A 113 26.58 -6.33 -25.70
C ASP A 113 25.15 -6.12 -25.19
N TYR A 114 24.96 -5.98 -23.87
CA TYR A 114 23.66 -5.66 -23.29
C TYR A 114 23.16 -4.28 -23.74
N THR A 115 24.03 -3.27 -23.83
CA THR A 115 23.61 -1.95 -24.34
C THR A 115 23.20 -2.00 -25.80
N GLU A 116 23.83 -2.87 -26.60
CA GLU A 116 23.49 -3.05 -28.01
C GLU A 116 22.05 -3.55 -28.20
N VAL A 117 21.60 -4.47 -27.34
CA VAL A 117 20.23 -5.02 -27.37
C VAL A 117 19.15 -3.93 -27.27
N PHE A 118 19.46 -2.81 -26.61
CA PHE A 118 18.52 -1.70 -26.41
C PHE A 118 18.92 -0.43 -27.16
N SER A 119 19.84 -0.52 -28.12
CA SER A 119 20.21 0.61 -28.99
C SER A 119 19.04 1.06 -29.86
N GLU A 120 18.12 0.14 -30.18
CA GLU A 120 16.92 0.46 -30.94
C GLU A 120 15.91 1.20 -30.06
N ASN A 121 15.58 2.42 -30.45
CA ASN A 121 14.58 3.23 -29.76
C ASN A 121 13.19 2.62 -29.92
N LEU A 122 12.39 2.69 -28.85
CA LEU A 122 10.99 2.25 -28.88
C LEU A 122 10.19 3.12 -29.88
N PRO A 123 9.30 2.53 -30.70
CA PRO A 123 8.50 3.31 -31.65
C PRO A 123 7.59 4.29 -30.91
N MET A 124 7.39 5.49 -31.47
CA MET A 124 6.63 6.56 -30.81
C MET A 124 5.21 6.12 -30.41
N ALA A 125 4.55 5.32 -31.25
CA ALA A 125 3.23 4.76 -30.95
C ALA A 125 3.20 3.92 -29.65
N HIS A 126 4.27 3.17 -29.35
CA HIS A 126 4.37 2.41 -28.10
C HIS A 126 4.55 3.32 -26.90
N VAL A 127 5.37 4.37 -27.05
CA VAL A 127 5.59 5.35 -25.98
C VAL A 127 4.30 6.11 -25.67
N GLU A 128 3.51 6.49 -26.68
CA GLU A 128 2.19 7.12 -26.49
C GLU A 128 1.20 6.17 -25.80
N ALA A 129 1.17 4.90 -26.20
CA ALA A 129 0.33 3.90 -25.57
C ALA A 129 0.70 3.69 -24.09
N LEU A 130 2.00 3.60 -23.79
CA LEU A 130 2.50 3.49 -22.42
C LEU A 130 2.15 4.73 -21.60
N ALA A 131 2.37 5.92 -22.16
CA ALA A 131 2.03 7.18 -21.50
C ALA A 131 0.52 7.24 -21.19
N THR A 132 -0.33 6.84 -22.13
CA THR A 132 -1.78 6.77 -21.93
C THR A 132 -2.16 5.78 -20.82
N LEU A 133 -1.52 4.60 -20.77
CA LEU A 133 -1.77 3.58 -19.74
C LEU A 133 -1.45 4.09 -18.33
N PHE A 134 -0.38 4.87 -18.20
CA PHE A 134 0.05 5.44 -16.92
C PHE A 134 -0.49 6.85 -16.65
N GLY A 135 -1.27 7.43 -17.56
CA GLY A 135 -1.79 8.80 -17.46
C GLY A 135 -0.70 9.88 -17.56
N TRP A 136 0.42 9.58 -18.22
CA TRP A 136 1.52 10.51 -18.45
C TRP A 136 1.35 11.27 -19.77
N THR A 137 1.88 12.48 -19.83
CA THR A 137 1.95 13.28 -21.07
C THR A 137 3.32 13.08 -21.71
N VAL A 138 3.35 12.65 -22.98
CA VAL A 138 4.61 12.51 -23.73
C VAL A 138 5.15 13.91 -24.08
N PRO A 139 6.38 14.27 -23.66
CA PRO A 139 7.02 15.52 -24.04
C PRO A 139 7.17 15.63 -25.56
N GLU A 140 6.96 16.82 -26.11
CA GLU A 140 6.94 17.06 -27.56
C GLU A 140 8.32 16.83 -28.21
N GLU A 141 9.39 16.99 -27.44
CA GLU A 141 10.79 16.71 -27.84
C GLU A 141 10.98 15.27 -28.33
N LEU A 142 10.29 14.31 -27.71
CA LEU A 142 10.34 12.91 -28.10
C LEU A 142 9.55 12.64 -29.38
N LYS A 143 8.47 13.40 -29.62
CA LYS A 143 7.62 13.25 -30.81
C LYS A 143 8.30 13.75 -32.08
N MET A 144 9.12 14.79 -31.97
CA MET A 144 9.85 15.35 -33.11
C MET A 144 11.18 14.62 -33.38
N GLY A 145 11.83 14.08 -32.33
CA GLY A 145 13.19 13.53 -32.38
C GLY A 145 13.35 12.13 -33.00
N LEU A 146 12.29 11.38 -33.26
CA LEU A 146 12.39 10.05 -33.90
C LEU A 146 12.30 10.06 -35.44
N SER A 147 12.02 11.22 -36.06
CA SER A 147 12.00 11.36 -37.53
C SER A 147 13.29 11.94 -38.13
N SER A 148 14.22 12.39 -37.29
CA SER A 148 15.54 12.89 -37.69
C SER A 148 16.61 12.11 -36.96
N ALA A 149 17.31 11.25 -37.70
CA ALA A 149 18.39 10.42 -37.21
C ALA A 149 19.49 11.21 -36.47
N VAL A 150 20.15 10.51 -35.54
CA VAL A 150 21.56 10.70 -35.15
C VAL A 150 21.97 12.14 -34.80
N VAL A 151 22.07 12.39 -33.49
CA VAL A 151 23.00 13.37 -32.92
C VAL A 151 23.69 12.64 -31.76
N SER A 152 24.76 11.89 -32.01
CA SER A 152 26.15 12.38 -32.06
C SER A 152 26.42 13.48 -31.04
N ALA A 153 26.87 13.09 -29.85
CA ALA A 153 27.68 13.94 -28.99
C ALA A 153 28.70 13.05 -28.27
N CYS A 154 29.96 13.48 -28.35
CA CYS A 154 31.19 12.82 -27.91
C CYS A 154 31.23 12.44 -26.43
#